data_AF-A0A1B8PCQ7-F1
#
_entry.id   AF-A0A1B8PCQ7-F1
#
_cell.length_a   1.000
_cell.length_b   1.000
_cell.length_c   1.000
_cell.angle_alpha   90.00
_cell.angle_beta   90.00
_cell.angle_gamma   90.00
#
_symmetry.space_group_name_H-M   'P 1'
#
loop_
_entity.id
_entity.type
_entity.pdbx_description
1 polymer ?
#
loop_
_entity_poly.entity_id
_entity_poly.type
_entity_poly.pdbx_seq_one_letter_code
_entity_poly.pdbx_strand_id
1 'polypeptide(L)'
;MTILQPSVNRLEKEISNKNYEGACQELLNILRKIDDNFGGIEGIEFDAPEQLSNLPEKSIQYFCTRVANAITDLFMDPNLELSENGALGFLAFQRWLTLIFASSPYVNADHILRTYNTNPDPKGDMHLNTDFSSFAKFCILYLSESNININLDALWEINKELCASLCFALQSPRFIGTGTSFNKRAILLQWFSKKLAEFENLDKLPSSLSHDVYMHCSYDFAQNKHDVKRALNQVIRKHLLAQGWKDREITSLGKRRRKPVMVVLLEHFHSAHSIYRTHSTSMIAARKKFHLVGIGGEAVDQLGREVFDEFFQLEGDTMFQRLEFIRGKCEEYGAAVFYMPSIGMDLTTIFASNTRLAPIQAIALGHPATTHSDFIEYVIVEDDYVGSEDCFSETLLRLPKDALPYVPSALAPEKVDYLFREEPEVVNIGIAATTMKLNPTFLETLRIIRDKAKVKVHFHFALGQSFGITHPYVKWFIEQYLGDSATAHAHAPYHQYLSILHQCDMMLNPFPFGNTNGIIDMVTLGLVGVCKTGDEVHEHIDEGLFKRLGLPEWLIAQSVEEYIDCAVRLAENHKERLELRRHIIKSNGLKTLFKGDPSPMGKVLLEKVKALKF
;
A
#
# COMPACT_ATOMS: atom_id res chain seq x y z
N MET A 1 -15.15 1.80 -32.09
CA MET A 1 -14.93 3.24 -31.89
C MET A 1 -13.48 3.44 -31.52
N THR A 2 -12.75 4.29 -32.23
CA THR A 2 -11.38 4.66 -31.86
C THR A 2 -11.45 5.37 -30.52
N ILE A 3 -10.86 4.80 -29.46
CA ILE A 3 -10.79 5.46 -28.15
C ILE A 3 -9.93 6.71 -28.37
N LEU A 4 -10.56 7.88 -28.31
CA LEU A 4 -9.84 9.15 -28.41
C LEU A 4 -8.89 9.27 -27.22
N GLN A 5 -7.67 9.71 -27.49
CA GLN A 5 -6.70 9.99 -26.44
C GLN A 5 -7.23 11.10 -25.52
N PRO A 6 -7.18 10.93 -24.18
CA PRO A 6 -7.61 11.95 -23.23
C PRO A 6 -6.83 13.26 -23.43
N SER A 7 -7.51 14.40 -23.36
CA SER A 7 -6.94 15.70 -23.73
C SER A 7 -7.42 16.83 -22.81
N VAL A 8 -6.47 17.53 -22.17
CA VAL A 8 -6.75 18.70 -21.33
C VAL A 8 -7.32 19.84 -22.18
N ASN A 9 -6.80 20.03 -23.39
CA ASN A 9 -7.32 21.02 -24.33
C ASN A 9 -8.78 20.76 -24.69
N ARG A 10 -9.16 19.48 -24.86
CA ARG A 10 -10.55 19.08 -25.14
C ARG A 10 -11.43 19.33 -23.92
N LEU A 11 -10.98 18.95 -22.72
CA LEU A 11 -11.70 19.21 -21.47
C LEU A 11 -12.04 20.71 -21.33
N GLU A 12 -11.04 21.58 -21.45
CA GLU A 12 -11.22 23.03 -21.37
C GLU A 12 -12.20 23.55 -22.43
N LYS A 13 -12.16 23.00 -23.64
CA LYS A 13 -13.08 23.36 -24.73
C LYS A 13 -14.52 22.94 -24.43
N GLU A 14 -14.76 21.72 -23.93
CA GLU A 14 -16.10 21.25 -23.57
C GLU A 14 -16.70 22.10 -22.43
N ILE A 15 -15.87 22.49 -21.44
CA ILE A 15 -16.27 23.40 -20.36
C ILE A 15 -16.64 24.78 -20.92
N SER A 16 -15.79 25.36 -21.78
CA SER A 16 -16.06 26.66 -22.42
C SER A 16 -17.36 26.65 -23.24
N ASN A 17 -17.69 25.53 -23.87
CA ASN A 17 -18.93 25.34 -24.62
C ASN A 17 -20.15 25.03 -23.73
N LYS A 18 -19.98 24.94 -22.40
CA LYS A 18 -20.99 24.47 -21.45
C LYS A 18 -21.58 23.10 -21.79
N ASN A 19 -20.78 22.24 -22.42
CA ASN A 19 -21.14 20.84 -22.65
C ASN A 19 -20.74 20.01 -21.43
N TYR A 20 -21.56 20.05 -20.37
CA TYR A 20 -21.23 19.44 -19.07
C TYR A 20 -20.98 17.93 -19.16
N GLU A 21 -21.79 17.20 -19.94
CA GLU A 21 -21.60 15.75 -20.12
C GLU A 21 -20.27 15.44 -20.82
N GLY A 22 -19.96 16.18 -21.89
CA GLY A 22 -18.68 16.06 -22.59
C GLY A 22 -17.48 16.39 -21.70
N ALA A 23 -17.59 17.44 -20.88
CA ALA A 23 -16.58 17.84 -19.93
C ALA A 23 -16.36 16.79 -18.83
N CYS A 24 -17.43 16.27 -18.23
CA CYS A 24 -17.35 15.22 -17.22
C CYS A 24 -16.74 13.93 -17.79
N GLN A 25 -17.16 13.52 -18.99
CA GLN A 25 -16.62 12.34 -19.64
C GLN A 25 -15.13 12.48 -19.96
N GLU A 26 -14.70 13.65 -20.45
CA GLU A 26 -13.28 13.89 -20.76
C GLU A 26 -12.43 13.97 -19.48
N LEU A 27 -12.94 14.59 -18.41
CA LEU A 27 -12.27 14.59 -17.11
C LEU A 27 -12.13 13.17 -16.57
N LEU A 28 -13.17 12.33 -16.62
CA LEU A 28 -13.08 10.92 -16.24
C LEU A 28 -12.08 10.13 -17.09
N ASN A 29 -11.97 10.43 -18.38
CA ASN A 29 -10.96 9.81 -19.25
C ASN A 29 -9.53 10.19 -18.83
N ILE A 30 -9.30 11.46 -18.47
CA ILE A 30 -8.03 11.94 -17.92
C ILE A 30 -7.73 11.22 -16.59
N LEU A 31 -8.68 11.20 -15.66
CA LEU A 31 -8.51 10.57 -14.35
C LEU A 31 -8.24 9.06 -14.45
N ARG A 32 -8.95 8.36 -15.34
CA ARG A 32 -8.71 6.93 -15.62
C ARG A 32 -7.31 6.70 -16.18
N LYS A 33 -6.86 7.57 -17.09
CA LYS A 33 -5.51 7.46 -17.66
C LYS A 33 -4.41 7.69 -16.62
N ILE A 34 -4.63 8.63 -15.69
CA ILE A 34 -3.77 8.83 -14.53
C ILE A 34 -3.78 7.56 -13.65
N ASP A 35 -4.93 6.92 -13.45
CA ASP A 35 -5.05 5.67 -12.68
C ASP A 35 -4.24 4.53 -13.31
N ASP A 36 -4.42 4.30 -14.61
CA ASP A 36 -3.68 3.29 -15.40
C ASP A 36 -2.16 3.49 -15.30
N ASN A 37 -1.74 4.76 -15.26
CA ASN A 37 -0.34 5.16 -15.16
C ASN A 37 0.13 5.38 -13.72
N PHE A 38 -0.68 5.06 -12.70
CA PHE A 38 -0.34 5.24 -11.28
C PHE A 38 0.10 6.67 -10.90
N GLY A 39 -0.49 7.69 -11.53
CA GLY A 39 -0.13 9.11 -11.33
C GLY A 39 0.68 9.71 -12.46
N GLY A 40 1.20 8.89 -13.37
CA GLY A 40 1.86 9.35 -14.60
C GLY A 40 0.89 10.04 -15.56
N ILE A 41 1.39 11.01 -16.33
CA ILE A 41 0.60 11.80 -17.29
C ILE A 41 0.82 11.36 -18.74
N GLU A 42 1.53 10.26 -18.95
CA GLU A 42 1.86 9.73 -20.27
C GLU A 42 0.59 9.32 -21.03
N GLY A 43 0.49 9.74 -22.30
CA GLY A 43 -0.70 9.46 -23.11
C GLY A 43 -1.90 10.36 -22.80
N ILE A 44 -1.71 11.46 -22.08
CA ILE A 44 -2.69 12.55 -21.95
C ILE A 44 -2.17 13.74 -22.75
N GLU A 45 -2.98 14.25 -23.68
CA GLU A 45 -2.64 15.39 -24.53
C GLU A 45 -2.85 16.71 -23.79
N PHE A 46 -1.85 17.59 -23.79
CA PHE A 46 -1.98 18.97 -23.32
C PHE A 46 -0.87 19.85 -23.93
N ASP A 47 -1.21 21.08 -24.29
CA ASP A 47 -0.19 22.07 -24.70
C ASP A 47 0.60 22.59 -23.50
N ALA A 48 1.91 22.73 -23.63
CA ALA A 48 2.76 23.31 -22.59
C ALA A 48 3.74 24.35 -23.19
N PRO A 49 4.08 25.41 -22.44
CA PRO A 49 5.13 26.34 -22.86
C PRO A 49 6.47 25.64 -23.08
N GLU A 50 7.21 26.02 -24.14
CA GLU A 50 8.50 25.41 -24.51
C GLU A 50 9.54 25.48 -23.37
N GLN A 51 9.43 26.48 -22.50
CA GLN A 51 10.26 26.66 -21.31
C GLN A 51 10.17 25.48 -20.32
N LEU A 52 9.12 24.66 -20.38
CA LEU A 52 8.92 23.51 -19.50
C LEU A 52 9.47 22.20 -20.08
N SER A 53 9.93 22.19 -21.33
CA SER A 53 10.36 20.98 -22.07
C SER A 53 11.40 20.12 -21.34
N ASN A 54 12.33 20.76 -20.60
CA ASN A 54 13.38 20.09 -19.83
C ASN A 54 13.17 20.19 -18.31
N LEU A 55 11.97 20.56 -17.87
CA LEU A 55 11.63 20.75 -16.45
C LEU A 55 10.42 19.86 -16.09
N PRO A 56 10.61 18.52 -16.00
CA PRO A 56 9.51 17.56 -15.88
C PRO A 56 8.61 17.84 -14.67
N GLU A 57 9.18 18.17 -13.51
CA GLU A 57 8.41 18.52 -12.31
C GLU A 57 7.54 19.78 -12.53
N LYS A 58 8.07 20.82 -13.17
CA LYS A 58 7.29 22.03 -13.48
C LYS A 58 6.22 21.77 -14.54
N SER A 59 6.50 20.90 -15.51
CA SER A 59 5.52 20.46 -16.51
C SER A 59 4.35 19.71 -15.85
N ILE A 60 4.64 18.83 -14.89
CA ILE A 60 3.64 18.14 -14.06
C ILE A 60 2.81 19.14 -13.25
N GLN A 61 3.45 20.11 -12.56
CA GLN A 61 2.73 21.13 -11.81
C GLN A 61 1.85 22.01 -12.72
N TYR A 62 2.34 22.33 -13.93
CA TYR A 62 1.57 23.06 -14.94
C TYR A 62 0.34 22.26 -15.41
N PHE A 63 0.51 20.97 -15.68
CA PHE A 63 -0.60 20.05 -15.97
C PHE A 63 -1.63 20.06 -14.83
N CYS A 64 -1.19 19.82 -13.59
CA CYS A 64 -2.06 19.82 -12.40
C CYS A 64 -2.81 21.14 -12.26
N THR A 65 -2.13 22.28 -12.48
CA THR A 65 -2.73 23.61 -12.39
C THR A 65 -3.81 23.82 -13.45
N ARG A 66 -3.55 23.44 -14.71
CA ARG A 66 -4.55 23.54 -15.78
C ARG A 66 -5.78 22.68 -15.50
N VAL A 67 -5.59 21.44 -15.09
CA VAL A 67 -6.70 20.54 -14.78
C VAL A 67 -7.47 21.04 -13.55
N ALA A 68 -6.79 21.55 -12.52
CA ALA A 68 -7.44 22.17 -11.35
C ALA A 68 -8.28 23.40 -11.72
N ASN A 69 -7.80 24.25 -12.64
CA ASN A 69 -8.58 25.37 -13.16
C ASN A 69 -9.83 24.89 -13.92
N ALA A 70 -9.67 23.91 -14.80
CA ALA A 70 -10.79 23.32 -15.54
C ALA A 70 -11.83 22.70 -14.59
N ILE A 71 -11.40 21.97 -13.55
CA ILE A 71 -12.29 21.44 -12.52
C ILE A 71 -12.98 22.58 -11.77
N THR A 72 -12.25 23.65 -11.43
CA THR A 72 -12.81 24.83 -10.75
C THR A 72 -13.93 25.45 -11.58
N ASP A 73 -13.70 25.72 -12.87
CA ASP A 73 -14.69 26.30 -13.76
C ASP A 73 -15.92 25.39 -13.92
N LEU A 74 -15.70 24.08 -14.10
CA LEU A 74 -16.76 23.09 -14.28
C LEU A 74 -17.63 22.95 -13.02
N PHE A 75 -17.02 22.78 -11.86
CA PHE A 75 -17.73 22.46 -10.62
C PHE A 75 -18.28 23.69 -9.91
N MET A 76 -17.80 24.91 -10.20
CA MET A 76 -18.41 26.15 -9.71
C MET A 76 -19.67 26.55 -10.51
N ASP A 77 -19.88 26.04 -11.73
CA ASP A 77 -21.09 26.35 -12.51
C ASP A 77 -22.32 25.69 -11.84
N PRO A 78 -23.33 26.47 -11.40
CA PRO A 78 -24.50 25.91 -10.73
C PRO A 78 -25.36 25.02 -11.63
N ASN A 79 -25.20 25.12 -12.96
CA ASN A 79 -25.94 24.31 -13.93
C ASN A 79 -25.35 22.91 -14.12
N LEU A 80 -24.18 22.61 -13.53
CA LEU A 80 -23.66 21.24 -13.53
C LEU A 80 -24.55 20.34 -12.67
N GLU A 81 -25.19 19.39 -13.32
CA GLU A 81 -25.93 18.29 -12.70
C GLU A 81 -25.19 16.97 -12.87
N LEU A 82 -25.10 16.18 -11.79
CA LEU A 82 -24.45 14.87 -11.81
C LEU A 82 -25.47 13.75 -11.63
N SER A 83 -25.34 12.72 -12.47
CA SER A 83 -26.02 11.44 -12.27
C SER A 83 -25.34 10.63 -11.16
N GLU A 84 -26.05 9.65 -10.60
CA GLU A 84 -25.49 8.71 -9.60
C GLU A 84 -24.24 7.99 -10.14
N ASN A 85 -24.32 7.49 -11.37
CA ASN A 85 -23.19 6.83 -12.03
C ASN A 85 -22.00 7.77 -12.24
N GLY A 86 -22.26 9.02 -12.63
CA GLY A 86 -21.21 10.04 -12.75
C GLY A 86 -20.53 10.31 -11.42
N ALA A 87 -21.31 10.45 -10.34
CA ALA A 87 -20.79 10.67 -9.00
C ALA A 87 -19.91 9.51 -8.50
N LEU A 88 -20.37 8.27 -8.66
CA LEU A 88 -19.59 7.08 -8.31
C LEU A 88 -18.32 6.96 -9.16
N GLY A 89 -18.40 7.30 -10.45
CA GLY A 89 -17.25 7.35 -11.34
C GLY A 89 -16.17 8.32 -10.84
N PHE A 90 -16.55 9.53 -10.45
CA PHE A 90 -15.60 10.51 -9.89
C PHE A 90 -15.04 10.07 -8.54
N LEU A 91 -15.86 9.50 -7.65
CA LEU A 91 -15.41 9.04 -6.33
C LEU A 91 -14.43 7.88 -6.43
N ALA A 92 -14.61 6.98 -7.40
CA ALA A 92 -13.63 5.91 -7.69
C ALA A 92 -12.25 6.47 -8.09
N PHE A 93 -12.19 7.70 -8.60
CA PHE A 93 -10.95 8.38 -9.01
C PHE A 93 -10.60 9.61 -8.14
N GLN A 94 -11.25 9.81 -6.99
CA GLN A 94 -11.06 11.01 -6.17
C GLN A 94 -9.62 11.19 -5.69
N ARG A 95 -8.87 10.10 -5.49
CA ARG A 95 -7.44 10.16 -5.16
C ARG A 95 -6.64 10.97 -6.19
N TRP A 96 -7.03 10.94 -7.46
CA TRP A 96 -6.36 11.71 -8.51
C TRP A 96 -6.78 13.16 -8.51
N LEU A 97 -8.05 13.46 -8.20
CA LEU A 97 -8.47 14.84 -7.91
C LEU A 97 -7.66 15.41 -6.74
N THR A 98 -7.51 14.64 -5.66
CA THR A 98 -6.67 15.01 -4.50
C THR A 98 -5.26 15.38 -4.95
N LEU A 99 -4.61 14.53 -5.75
CA LEU A 99 -3.24 14.80 -6.22
C LEU A 99 -3.14 15.94 -7.24
N ILE A 100 -4.15 16.13 -8.09
CA ILE A 100 -4.22 17.28 -9.02
C ILE A 100 -4.22 18.59 -8.22
N PHE A 101 -5.09 18.71 -7.21
CA PHE A 101 -5.13 19.93 -6.39
C PHE A 101 -3.89 20.05 -5.49
N ALA A 102 -3.46 18.97 -4.84
CA ALA A 102 -2.34 18.98 -3.89
C ALA A 102 -0.96 19.23 -4.54
N SER A 103 -0.79 18.86 -5.81
CA SER A 103 0.42 19.16 -6.60
C SER A 103 0.30 20.46 -7.40
N SER A 104 -0.83 21.17 -7.30
CA SER A 104 -1.00 22.53 -7.80
C SER A 104 -0.85 23.54 -6.65
N PRO A 105 -0.73 24.85 -6.94
CA PRO A 105 -0.73 25.89 -5.90
C PRO A 105 -2.03 25.98 -5.07
N TYR A 106 -3.11 25.30 -5.47
CA TYR A 106 -4.38 25.33 -4.74
C TYR A 106 -4.38 24.50 -3.44
N VAL A 107 -3.55 23.46 -3.35
CA VAL A 107 -3.52 22.47 -2.25
C VAL A 107 -4.78 21.59 -2.16
N ASN A 108 -5.97 22.18 -2.19
CA ASN A 108 -7.25 21.48 -2.10
C ASN A 108 -8.34 22.18 -2.95
N ALA A 109 -9.58 21.69 -2.86
CA ALA A 109 -10.72 22.20 -3.63
C ALA A 109 -11.71 23.02 -2.76
N ASP A 110 -11.28 23.53 -1.60
CA ASP A 110 -12.17 24.20 -0.65
C ASP A 110 -12.76 25.51 -1.22
N HIS A 111 -12.06 26.19 -2.13
CA HIS A 111 -12.57 27.39 -2.81
C HIS A 111 -13.82 27.08 -3.64
N ILE A 112 -13.90 25.87 -4.21
CA ILE A 112 -15.09 25.37 -4.93
C ILE A 112 -16.15 24.99 -3.90
N LEU A 113 -15.80 24.19 -2.89
CA LEU A 113 -16.76 23.77 -1.87
C LEU A 113 -17.47 24.96 -1.23
N ARG A 114 -16.75 26.05 -0.92
CA ARG A 114 -17.34 27.27 -0.34
C ARG A 114 -18.43 27.90 -1.21
N THR A 115 -18.45 27.70 -2.54
CA THR A 115 -19.54 28.20 -3.40
C THR A 115 -20.83 27.40 -3.25
N TYR A 116 -20.78 26.20 -2.69
CA TYR A 116 -21.96 25.38 -2.40
C TYR A 116 -22.61 25.73 -1.06
N ASN A 117 -21.96 26.56 -0.23
CA ASN A 117 -22.48 26.94 1.07
C ASN A 117 -23.68 27.89 0.91
N THR A 118 -24.83 27.48 1.44
CA THR A 118 -26.06 28.27 1.49
C THR A 118 -26.24 28.99 2.82
N ASN A 119 -25.33 28.79 3.78
CA ASN A 119 -25.38 29.48 5.06
C ASN A 119 -25.15 31.00 4.86
N PRO A 120 -26.07 31.88 5.29
CA PRO A 120 -25.90 33.32 5.18
C PRO A 120 -24.77 33.87 6.06
N ASP A 121 -24.29 33.11 7.06
CA ASP A 121 -23.06 33.40 7.79
C ASP A 121 -21.88 32.61 7.17
N PRO A 122 -20.95 33.28 6.45
CA PRO A 122 -19.81 32.61 5.82
C PRO A 122 -18.81 32.01 6.82
N LYS A 123 -18.90 32.39 8.11
CA LYS A 123 -18.07 31.85 9.20
C LYS A 123 -18.75 30.70 9.95
N GLY A 124 -20.04 30.47 9.70
CA GLY A 124 -20.80 29.37 10.28
C GLY A 124 -20.52 28.02 9.60
N ASP A 125 -21.24 27.00 10.05
CA ASP A 125 -21.16 25.66 9.45
C ASP A 125 -21.62 25.66 8.00
N MET A 126 -21.05 24.77 7.21
CA MET A 126 -21.38 24.66 5.79
C MET A 126 -22.77 24.02 5.63
N HIS A 127 -23.69 24.73 4.99
CA HIS A 127 -25.02 24.23 4.65
C HIS A 127 -25.08 23.95 3.14
N LEU A 128 -25.46 22.74 2.76
CA LEU A 128 -25.65 22.34 1.37
C LEU A 128 -27.14 22.40 1.00
N ASN A 129 -27.42 22.58 -0.29
CA ASN A 129 -28.74 22.21 -0.81
C ASN A 129 -28.98 20.72 -0.59
N THR A 130 -30.24 20.35 -0.40
CA THR A 130 -30.65 18.97 -0.10
C THR A 130 -30.84 18.10 -1.35
N ASP A 131 -30.56 18.62 -2.55
CA ASP A 131 -30.62 17.86 -3.78
C ASP A 131 -29.39 16.93 -3.94
N PHE A 132 -29.59 15.83 -4.67
CA PHE A 132 -28.55 14.83 -4.89
C PHE A 132 -27.28 15.41 -5.53
N SER A 133 -27.44 16.27 -6.55
CA SER A 133 -26.30 16.80 -7.32
C SER A 133 -25.40 17.67 -6.45
N SER A 134 -25.98 18.55 -5.63
CA SER A 134 -25.24 19.38 -4.68
C SER A 134 -24.45 18.52 -3.67
N PHE A 135 -25.09 17.46 -3.13
CA PHE A 135 -24.42 16.54 -2.22
C PHE A 135 -23.30 15.74 -2.91
N ALA A 136 -23.53 15.26 -4.14
CA ALA A 136 -22.55 14.54 -4.93
C ALA A 136 -21.33 15.39 -5.30
N LYS A 137 -21.54 16.63 -5.76
CA LYS A 137 -20.46 17.58 -6.04
C LYS A 137 -19.64 17.87 -4.79
N PHE A 138 -20.30 18.05 -3.65
CA PHE A 138 -19.61 18.21 -2.37
C PHE A 138 -18.76 16.98 -2.04
N CYS A 139 -19.31 15.76 -2.10
CA CYS A 139 -18.56 14.55 -1.81
C CYS A 139 -17.36 14.37 -2.75
N ILE A 140 -17.51 14.60 -4.05
CA ILE A 140 -16.41 14.47 -5.03
C ILE A 140 -15.24 15.40 -4.70
N LEU A 141 -15.54 16.65 -4.32
CA LEU A 141 -14.52 17.68 -4.05
C LEU A 141 -14.14 17.79 -2.57
N TYR A 142 -14.70 16.98 -1.68
CA TYR A 142 -14.23 16.82 -0.33
C TYR A 142 -12.96 15.95 -0.31
N LEU A 143 -11.84 16.58 -0.66
CA LEU A 143 -10.54 15.92 -0.84
C LEU A 143 -9.83 15.68 0.50
N SER A 144 -8.80 14.82 0.50
CA SER A 144 -8.03 14.49 1.71
C SER A 144 -7.41 15.73 2.39
N GLU A 145 -7.06 16.76 1.61
CA GLU A 145 -6.52 18.04 2.09
C GLU A 145 -7.58 19.11 2.40
N SER A 146 -8.88 18.81 2.28
CA SER A 146 -9.92 19.77 2.64
C SER A 146 -9.83 20.18 4.12
N ASN A 147 -9.93 21.47 4.39
CA ASN A 147 -10.00 22.07 5.72
C ASN A 147 -11.44 22.26 6.22
N ILE A 148 -12.43 21.86 5.42
CA ILE A 148 -13.83 21.94 5.81
C ILE A 148 -14.13 20.80 6.79
N ASN A 149 -14.72 21.14 7.93
CA ASN A 149 -15.21 20.16 8.88
C ASN A 149 -16.50 19.53 8.37
N ILE A 150 -16.61 18.21 8.52
CA ILE A 150 -17.83 17.47 8.18
C ILE A 150 -18.32 16.70 9.39
N ASN A 151 -19.64 16.55 9.48
CA ASN A 151 -20.27 15.63 10.41
C ASN A 151 -20.64 14.35 9.64
N LEU A 152 -19.85 13.29 9.83
CA LEU A 152 -20.04 12.02 9.13
C LEU A 152 -21.41 11.39 9.41
N ASP A 153 -21.94 11.51 10.63
CA ASP A 153 -23.28 11.00 10.95
C ASP A 153 -24.35 11.77 10.16
N ALA A 154 -24.23 13.10 10.06
CA ALA A 154 -25.17 13.89 9.24
C ALA A 154 -25.08 13.52 7.75
N LEU A 155 -23.87 13.34 7.20
CA LEU A 155 -23.70 12.91 5.81
C LEU A 155 -24.29 11.51 5.56
N TRP A 156 -24.14 10.61 6.53
CA TRP A 156 -24.68 9.26 6.48
C TRP A 156 -26.21 9.23 6.46
N GLU A 157 -26.86 10.03 7.30
CA GLU A 157 -28.32 10.14 7.34
C GLU A 157 -28.89 10.78 6.07
N ILE A 158 -28.16 11.69 5.42
CA ILE A 158 -28.57 12.30 4.14
C ILE A 158 -28.51 11.26 3.02
N ASN A 159 -27.35 10.64 2.82
CA ASN A 159 -27.18 9.61 1.80
C ASN A 159 -26.02 8.68 2.20
N LYS A 160 -26.40 7.55 2.80
CA LYS A 160 -25.50 6.49 3.27
C LYS A 160 -24.55 5.98 2.19
N GLU A 161 -25.03 5.79 0.96
CA GLU A 161 -24.24 5.21 -0.14
C GLU A 161 -23.15 6.16 -0.61
N LEU A 162 -23.47 7.44 -0.75
CA LEU A 162 -22.50 8.45 -1.16
C LEU A 162 -21.53 8.81 -0.04
N CYS A 163 -22.00 8.83 1.21
CA CYS A 163 -21.13 8.98 2.38
C CYS A 163 -20.14 7.81 2.49
N ALA A 164 -20.59 6.57 2.30
CA ALA A 164 -19.70 5.41 2.25
C ALA A 164 -18.71 5.50 1.09
N SER A 165 -19.17 5.90 -0.09
CA SER A 165 -18.30 6.09 -1.25
C SER A 165 -17.21 7.13 -1.01
N LEU A 166 -17.53 8.24 -0.33
CA LEU A 166 -16.55 9.21 0.14
C LEU A 166 -15.56 8.59 1.15
N CYS A 167 -16.03 7.78 2.09
CA CYS A 167 -15.16 7.10 3.06
C CYS A 167 -14.15 6.17 2.36
N PHE A 168 -14.58 5.40 1.35
CA PHE A 168 -13.67 4.60 0.51
C PHE A 168 -12.66 5.48 -0.20
N ALA A 169 -13.15 6.53 -0.85
CA ALA A 169 -12.33 7.45 -1.64
C ALA A 169 -11.22 8.11 -0.81
N LEU A 170 -11.52 8.56 0.41
CA LEU A 170 -10.57 9.19 1.34
C LEU A 170 -9.54 8.22 1.95
N GLN A 171 -9.80 6.90 1.90
CA GLN A 171 -8.87 5.86 2.36
C GLN A 171 -8.05 5.25 1.21
N SER A 172 -8.42 5.53 -0.05
CA SER A 172 -7.78 4.99 -1.24
C SER A 172 -6.44 5.60 -1.70
N PRO A 173 -6.02 6.83 -1.30
CA PRO A 173 -4.76 7.38 -1.77
C PRO A 173 -3.55 6.57 -1.27
N ARG A 174 -2.53 6.44 -2.13
CA ARG A 174 -1.24 5.81 -1.78
C ARG A 174 -0.27 6.75 -1.08
N PHE A 175 -0.67 8.01 -0.91
CA PHE A 175 0.01 8.97 -0.07
C PHE A 175 -1.02 9.67 0.81
N ILE A 176 -0.95 9.39 2.11
CA ILE A 176 -1.77 10.00 3.17
C ILE A 176 -0.79 10.42 4.27
N GLY A 177 0.03 11.42 3.97
CA GLY A 177 1.19 11.76 4.81
C GLY A 177 1.03 13.00 5.67
N THR A 178 0.22 13.98 5.24
CA THR A 178 0.07 15.26 5.96
C THR A 178 -0.78 15.10 7.21
N GLY A 179 -0.65 16.04 8.17
CA GLY A 179 -1.50 16.04 9.37
C GLY A 179 -2.99 16.04 9.03
N THR A 180 -3.40 16.83 8.04
CA THR A 180 -4.79 16.93 7.58
C THR A 180 -5.31 15.60 7.01
N SER A 181 -4.61 15.03 6.03
CA SER A 181 -5.05 13.80 5.36
C SER A 181 -4.97 12.59 6.31
N PHE A 182 -3.91 12.50 7.11
CA PHE A 182 -3.69 11.40 8.05
C PHE A 182 -4.75 11.38 9.16
N ASN A 183 -5.03 12.53 9.79
CA ASN A 183 -6.05 12.62 10.84
C ASN A 183 -7.45 12.30 10.32
N LYS A 184 -7.78 12.78 9.12
CA LYS A 184 -9.06 12.48 8.47
C LYS A 184 -9.22 10.97 8.26
N ARG A 185 -8.20 10.30 7.72
CA ARG A 185 -8.18 8.83 7.59
C ARG A 185 -8.30 8.13 8.94
N ALA A 186 -7.56 8.58 9.95
CA ALA A 186 -7.60 7.99 11.30
C ALA A 186 -9.01 8.04 11.91
N ILE A 187 -9.73 9.17 11.78
CA ILE A 187 -11.14 9.30 12.20
C ILE A 187 -12.03 8.31 11.44
N LEU A 188 -11.84 8.20 10.12
CA LEU A 188 -12.62 7.28 9.29
C LEU A 188 -12.42 5.81 9.71
N LEU A 189 -11.21 5.37 10.06
CA LEU A 189 -10.99 3.99 10.52
C LEU A 189 -11.79 3.66 11.79
N GLN A 190 -11.98 4.63 12.68
CA GLN A 190 -12.74 4.47 13.92
C GLN A 190 -14.26 4.50 13.68
N TRP A 191 -14.71 5.37 12.77
CA TRP A 191 -16.14 5.57 12.52
C TRP A 191 -16.70 4.61 11.47
N PHE A 192 -16.01 4.48 10.32
CA PHE A 192 -16.51 3.75 9.15
C PHE A 192 -16.49 2.24 9.31
N SER A 193 -15.59 1.68 10.12
CA SER A 193 -15.55 0.24 10.41
C SER A 193 -16.91 -0.28 10.92
N LYS A 194 -17.58 0.46 11.80
CA LYS A 194 -18.91 0.08 12.31
C LYS A 194 -20.01 0.28 11.26
N LYS A 195 -19.94 1.39 10.52
CA LYS A 195 -20.94 1.78 9.52
C LYS A 195 -20.92 0.91 8.27
N LEU A 196 -19.74 0.49 7.82
CA LEU A 196 -19.55 -0.36 6.65
C LEU A 196 -20.26 -1.71 6.81
N ALA A 197 -20.22 -2.31 8.00
CA ALA A 197 -20.88 -3.59 8.28
C ALA A 197 -22.42 -3.56 8.11
N GLU A 198 -23.03 -2.38 8.11
CA GLU A 198 -24.46 -2.20 7.89
C GLU A 198 -24.88 -2.35 6.41
N PHE A 199 -23.95 -2.52 5.48
CA PHE A 199 -24.28 -2.79 4.08
C PHE A 199 -24.57 -4.28 3.86
N GLU A 200 -25.53 -4.56 2.97
CA GLU A 200 -25.90 -5.93 2.58
C GLU A 200 -25.06 -6.45 1.41
N ASN A 201 -24.48 -5.57 0.60
CA ASN A 201 -23.63 -5.95 -0.52
C ASN A 201 -22.74 -4.77 -0.98
N LEU A 202 -21.95 -5.00 -2.03
CA LEU A 202 -21.04 -4.01 -2.63
C LEU A 202 -21.64 -3.25 -3.83
N ASP A 203 -22.89 -3.50 -4.23
CA ASP A 203 -23.43 -3.03 -5.52
C ASP A 203 -23.46 -1.50 -5.62
N LYS A 204 -23.54 -0.83 -4.47
CA LYS A 204 -23.63 0.62 -4.34
C LYS A 204 -22.38 1.26 -3.71
N LEU A 205 -21.30 0.48 -3.62
CA LEU A 205 -20.02 0.91 -3.07
C LEU A 205 -18.95 0.91 -4.18
N PRO A 206 -17.91 1.76 -4.09
CA PRO A 206 -16.82 1.78 -5.06
C PRO A 206 -15.89 0.58 -4.82
N SER A 207 -16.35 -0.62 -5.18
CA SER A 207 -15.71 -1.90 -4.90
C SER A 207 -14.31 -2.04 -5.52
N SER A 208 -14.03 -1.28 -6.58
CA SER A 208 -12.69 -1.16 -7.18
C SER A 208 -11.64 -0.64 -6.20
N LEU A 209 -12.04 0.18 -5.21
CA LEU A 209 -11.17 0.72 -4.17
C LEU A 209 -11.05 -0.17 -2.93
N SER A 210 -11.77 -1.29 -2.87
CA SER A 210 -11.80 -2.14 -1.67
C SER A 210 -10.41 -2.66 -1.26
N HIS A 211 -9.56 -2.99 -2.21
CA HIS A 211 -8.19 -3.45 -1.94
C HIS A 211 -7.32 -2.33 -1.35
N ASP A 212 -7.46 -1.10 -1.84
CA ASP A 212 -6.77 0.07 -1.29
C ASP A 212 -7.20 0.31 0.16
N VAL A 213 -8.51 0.31 0.46
CA VAL A 213 -9.01 0.46 1.85
C VAL A 213 -8.51 -0.67 2.75
N TYR A 214 -8.54 -1.91 2.25
CA TYR A 214 -8.07 -3.09 2.97
C TYR A 214 -6.58 -2.99 3.31
N MET A 215 -5.73 -2.53 2.39
CA MET A 215 -4.30 -2.40 2.65
C MET A 215 -3.96 -1.18 3.49
N HIS A 216 -4.48 -0.01 3.10
CA HIS A 216 -3.98 1.29 3.55
C HIS A 216 -4.27 1.58 5.02
N CYS A 217 -5.25 0.90 5.63
CA CYS A 217 -5.49 0.98 7.06
C CYS A 217 -4.26 0.54 7.90
N SER A 218 -3.40 -0.31 7.35
CA SER A 218 -2.21 -0.84 8.04
C SER A 218 -1.15 0.24 8.34
N TYR A 219 -1.16 1.35 7.60
CA TYR A 219 -0.24 2.48 7.78
C TYR A 219 -0.72 3.49 8.84
N ASP A 220 -1.76 3.15 9.61
CA ASP A 220 -2.20 3.93 10.77
C ASP A 220 -1.50 3.49 12.07
N PHE A 221 -1.61 4.30 13.12
CA PHE A 221 -1.04 4.02 14.44
C PHE A 221 -2.04 3.37 15.41
N ALA A 222 -3.35 3.47 15.17
CA ALA A 222 -4.32 2.92 16.11
C ALA A 222 -4.20 1.39 16.21
N GLN A 223 -4.26 0.84 17.43
CA GLN A 223 -4.22 -0.61 17.65
C GLN A 223 -5.34 -1.35 16.90
N ASN A 224 -6.50 -0.72 16.73
CA ASN A 224 -7.66 -1.31 16.06
C ASN A 224 -7.79 -0.87 14.58
N LYS A 225 -6.71 -0.39 13.95
CA LYS A 225 -6.70 0.11 12.57
C LYS A 225 -7.25 -0.88 11.54
N HIS A 226 -7.14 -2.19 11.79
CA HIS A 226 -7.63 -3.21 10.87
C HIS A 226 -9.12 -3.56 11.01
N ASP A 227 -9.86 -2.95 11.95
CA ASP A 227 -11.31 -3.21 12.13
C ASP A 227 -12.13 -3.03 10.84
N VAL A 228 -11.72 -2.08 9.99
CA VAL A 228 -12.35 -1.85 8.68
C VAL A 228 -12.26 -3.09 7.77
N LYS A 229 -11.20 -3.91 7.87
CA LYS A 229 -11.07 -5.16 7.11
C LYS A 229 -12.15 -6.15 7.49
N ARG A 230 -12.44 -6.29 8.80
CA ARG A 230 -13.50 -7.18 9.30
C ARG A 230 -14.86 -6.78 8.73
N ALA A 231 -15.17 -5.51 8.78
CA ALA A 231 -16.42 -4.98 8.23
C ALA A 231 -16.52 -5.18 6.71
N LEU A 232 -15.42 -4.93 5.98
CA LEU A 232 -15.36 -5.15 4.55
C LEU A 232 -15.55 -6.63 4.18
N ASN A 233 -14.91 -7.55 4.93
CA ASN A 233 -15.09 -8.99 4.77
C ASN A 233 -16.54 -9.42 4.96
N GLN A 234 -17.24 -8.88 5.97
CA GLN A 234 -18.67 -9.16 6.18
C GLN A 234 -19.51 -8.73 4.97
N VAL A 235 -19.27 -7.54 4.42
CA VAL A 235 -20.00 -7.04 3.24
C VAL A 235 -19.65 -7.88 1.99
N ILE A 236 -18.38 -8.22 1.79
CA ILE A 236 -17.94 -9.12 0.70
C ILE A 236 -18.65 -10.47 0.82
N ARG A 237 -18.69 -11.06 2.02
CA ARG A 237 -19.35 -12.35 2.24
C ARG A 237 -20.83 -12.30 1.93
N LYS A 238 -21.55 -11.27 2.40
CA LYS A 238 -22.98 -11.10 2.09
C LYS A 238 -23.20 -10.91 0.58
N HIS A 239 -22.36 -10.09 -0.08
CA HIS A 239 -22.41 -9.89 -1.53
C HIS A 239 -22.23 -11.21 -2.29
N LEU A 240 -21.24 -12.03 -1.92
CA LEU A 240 -21.02 -13.34 -2.54
C LEU A 240 -22.23 -14.27 -2.39
N LEU A 241 -22.81 -14.35 -1.19
CA LEU A 241 -24.00 -15.17 -0.95
C LEU A 241 -25.22 -14.68 -1.73
N ALA A 242 -25.41 -13.35 -1.85
CA ALA A 242 -26.47 -12.76 -2.64
C ALA A 242 -26.33 -13.06 -4.15
N GLN A 243 -25.09 -13.20 -4.63
CA GLN A 243 -24.77 -13.63 -6.00
C GLN A 243 -24.82 -15.16 -6.19
N GLY A 244 -25.24 -15.91 -5.16
CA GLY A 244 -25.41 -17.36 -5.25
C GLY A 244 -24.14 -18.18 -5.02
N TRP A 245 -23.09 -17.58 -4.42
CA TRP A 245 -21.88 -18.32 -4.05
C TRP A 245 -22.22 -19.49 -3.12
N LYS A 246 -21.64 -20.65 -3.43
CA LYS A 246 -21.69 -21.83 -2.58
C LYS A 246 -20.27 -22.23 -2.21
N ASP A 247 -20.00 -22.27 -0.92
CA ASP A 247 -18.78 -22.86 -0.41
C ASP A 247 -18.64 -24.32 -0.86
N ARG A 248 -17.40 -24.82 -0.90
CA ARG A 248 -17.14 -26.22 -1.24
C ARG A 248 -17.62 -27.12 -0.11
N GLU A 249 -18.39 -28.15 -0.44
CA GLU A 249 -18.67 -29.25 0.49
C GLU A 249 -17.46 -30.18 0.55
N ILE A 250 -16.79 -30.22 1.71
CA ILE A 250 -15.53 -30.95 1.87
C ILE A 250 -15.80 -32.24 2.66
N THR A 251 -16.12 -33.31 1.93
CA THR A 251 -16.34 -34.65 2.51
C THR A 251 -15.13 -35.57 2.36
N SER A 252 -14.21 -35.25 1.46
CA SER A 252 -12.99 -36.00 1.23
C SER A 252 -11.87 -35.14 0.64
N LEU A 253 -10.64 -35.66 0.69
CA LEU A 253 -9.46 -35.02 0.15
C LEU A 253 -8.92 -35.77 -1.06
N GLY A 254 -8.52 -35.01 -2.08
CA GLY A 254 -7.81 -35.54 -3.23
C GLY A 254 -6.35 -35.83 -2.93
N LYS A 255 -5.76 -36.71 -3.74
CA LYS A 255 -4.32 -36.98 -3.74
C LYS A 255 -3.79 -37.00 -5.17
N ARG A 256 -2.61 -36.42 -5.36
CA ARG A 256 -1.82 -36.53 -6.61
C ARG A 256 -0.44 -37.05 -6.26
N ARG A 257 0.03 -38.05 -7.01
CA ARG A 257 1.32 -38.74 -6.74
C ARG A 257 1.49 -39.15 -5.26
N ARG A 258 0.41 -39.65 -4.64
CA ARG A 258 0.29 -40.05 -3.21
C ARG A 258 0.40 -38.92 -2.18
N LYS A 259 0.42 -37.65 -2.59
CA LYS A 259 0.45 -36.47 -1.70
C LYS A 259 -0.91 -35.76 -1.66
N PRO A 260 -1.31 -35.18 -0.52
CA PRO A 260 -2.43 -34.22 -0.49
C PRO A 260 -2.14 -33.01 -1.38
N VAL A 261 -3.18 -32.32 -1.84
CA VAL A 261 -3.04 -31.16 -2.73
C VAL A 261 -3.08 -29.86 -1.94
N MET A 262 -2.15 -28.95 -2.24
CA MET A 262 -2.16 -27.55 -1.80
C MET A 262 -2.40 -26.68 -3.03
N VAL A 263 -3.49 -25.92 -3.02
CA VAL A 263 -3.79 -24.91 -4.05
C VAL A 263 -3.29 -23.56 -3.55
N VAL A 264 -2.53 -22.85 -4.37
CA VAL A 264 -1.91 -21.57 -4.03
C VAL A 264 -2.41 -20.49 -4.95
N LEU A 265 -3.12 -19.49 -4.42
CA LEU A 265 -3.55 -18.32 -5.17
C LEU A 265 -2.52 -17.19 -4.99
N LEU A 266 -2.11 -16.58 -6.10
CA LEU A 266 -1.00 -15.63 -6.16
C LEU A 266 -1.47 -14.23 -6.57
N GLU A 267 -0.85 -13.23 -5.94
CA GLU A 267 -0.84 -11.82 -6.36
C GLU A 267 0.61 -11.32 -6.40
N HIS A 268 0.97 -10.48 -7.37
CA HIS A 268 2.31 -9.90 -7.55
C HIS A 268 3.49 -10.90 -7.38
N PHE A 269 3.38 -12.10 -7.97
CA PHE A 269 4.35 -13.19 -7.81
C PHE A 269 5.33 -13.31 -8.99
N HIS A 270 5.95 -12.20 -9.41
CA HIS A 270 7.04 -12.21 -10.39
C HIS A 270 8.38 -12.44 -9.68
N SER A 271 9.35 -13.12 -10.30
CA SER A 271 10.66 -13.42 -9.67
C SER A 271 11.44 -12.19 -9.17
N ALA A 272 11.28 -11.05 -9.86
CA ALA A 272 11.83 -9.75 -9.46
C ALA A 272 11.06 -9.07 -8.31
N HIS A 273 9.91 -9.57 -7.89
CA HIS A 273 9.08 -9.00 -6.82
C HIS A 273 9.38 -9.64 -5.45
N SER A 274 9.07 -8.93 -4.37
CA SER A 274 9.43 -9.35 -3.01
C SER A 274 8.75 -10.66 -2.59
N ILE A 275 7.49 -10.87 -2.97
CA ILE A 275 6.73 -12.08 -2.56
C ILE A 275 7.43 -13.35 -3.04
N TYR A 276 7.93 -13.37 -4.27
CA TYR A 276 8.75 -14.47 -4.78
C TYR A 276 10.00 -14.66 -3.93
N ARG A 277 10.73 -13.56 -3.67
CA ARG A 277 11.99 -13.63 -2.92
C ARG A 277 11.80 -14.17 -1.51
N THR A 278 10.70 -13.87 -0.84
CA THR A 278 10.49 -14.25 0.56
C THR A 278 9.76 -15.59 0.74
N HIS A 279 8.91 -16.02 -0.20
CA HIS A 279 8.03 -17.18 0.00
C HIS A 279 8.27 -18.34 -0.97
N SER A 280 8.99 -18.15 -2.08
CA SER A 280 9.17 -19.21 -3.09
C SER A 280 9.87 -20.46 -2.54
N THR A 281 10.88 -20.29 -1.70
CA THR A 281 11.72 -21.39 -1.19
C THR A 281 10.94 -22.35 -0.30
N SER A 282 10.09 -21.84 0.59
CA SER A 282 9.22 -22.64 1.46
C SER A 282 8.16 -23.38 0.64
N MET A 283 7.58 -22.75 -0.40
CA MET A 283 6.67 -23.41 -1.34
C MET A 283 7.35 -24.53 -2.14
N ILE A 284 8.56 -24.29 -2.66
CA ILE A 284 9.36 -25.32 -3.34
C ILE A 284 9.58 -26.52 -2.40
N ALA A 285 9.93 -26.28 -1.14
CA ALA A 285 10.16 -27.33 -0.16
C ALA A 285 8.86 -28.07 0.24
N ALA A 286 7.73 -27.36 0.29
CA ALA A 286 6.42 -27.93 0.58
C ALA A 286 5.99 -29.00 -0.45
N ARG A 287 6.50 -28.95 -1.69
CA ARG A 287 6.30 -30.00 -2.71
C ARG A 287 6.77 -31.38 -2.28
N LYS A 288 7.66 -31.50 -1.28
CA LYS A 288 8.02 -32.81 -0.70
C LYS A 288 6.84 -33.46 0.03
N LYS A 289 5.89 -32.68 0.53
CA LYS A 289 4.74 -33.13 1.35
C LYS A 289 3.41 -33.00 0.61
N PHE A 290 3.29 -32.02 -0.28
CA PHE A 290 2.09 -31.71 -1.04
C PHE A 290 2.36 -31.81 -2.53
N HIS A 291 1.30 -31.98 -3.32
CA HIS A 291 1.30 -31.63 -4.74
C HIS A 291 0.82 -30.18 -4.83
N LEU A 292 1.63 -29.28 -5.38
CA LEU A 292 1.32 -27.85 -5.40
C LEU A 292 0.72 -27.42 -6.74
N VAL A 293 -0.46 -26.78 -6.66
CA VAL A 293 -1.15 -26.19 -7.81
C VAL A 293 -1.16 -24.67 -7.63
N GLY A 294 -0.39 -23.95 -8.45
CA GLY A 294 -0.39 -22.49 -8.47
C GLY A 294 -1.49 -21.93 -9.35
N ILE A 295 -2.13 -20.85 -8.92
CA ILE A 295 -3.08 -20.05 -9.69
C ILE A 295 -2.65 -18.60 -9.62
N GLY A 296 -2.41 -17.95 -10.77
CA GLY A 296 -1.98 -16.55 -10.81
C GLY A 296 -2.27 -15.87 -12.15
N GLY A 297 -2.07 -14.56 -12.21
CA GLY A 297 -2.23 -13.78 -13.44
C GLY A 297 -1.08 -13.96 -14.44
N GLU A 298 -1.20 -13.31 -15.60
CA GLU A 298 -0.21 -13.36 -16.70
C GLU A 298 1.18 -12.87 -16.29
N ALA A 299 1.24 -11.93 -15.34
CA ALA A 299 2.47 -11.33 -14.85
C ALA A 299 3.38 -12.29 -14.05
N VAL A 300 2.93 -13.51 -13.75
CA VAL A 300 3.80 -14.55 -13.15
C VAL A 300 4.73 -15.08 -14.24
N ASP A 301 6.02 -14.83 -14.09
CA ASP A 301 7.07 -15.25 -15.01
C ASP A 301 7.39 -16.75 -14.89
N GLN A 302 8.22 -17.26 -15.80
CA GLN A 302 8.56 -18.68 -15.85
C GLN A 302 9.14 -19.20 -14.52
N LEU A 303 10.06 -18.45 -13.90
CA LEU A 303 10.65 -18.81 -12.61
C LEU A 303 9.59 -18.84 -11.49
N GLY A 304 8.61 -17.94 -11.52
CA GLY A 304 7.46 -17.97 -10.62
C GLY A 304 6.60 -19.22 -10.82
N ARG A 305 6.33 -19.62 -12.07
CA ARG A 305 5.51 -20.81 -12.40
C ARG A 305 6.20 -22.12 -12.00
N GLU A 306 7.52 -22.21 -12.14
CA GLU A 306 8.34 -23.40 -11.82
C GLU A 306 8.41 -23.73 -10.31
N VAL A 307 7.95 -22.82 -9.45
CA VAL A 307 7.76 -23.06 -8.02
C VAL A 307 6.74 -24.17 -7.77
N PHE A 308 5.76 -24.37 -8.65
CA PHE A 308 4.62 -25.27 -8.48
C PHE A 308 4.80 -26.57 -9.28
N ASP A 309 4.09 -27.65 -8.90
CA ASP A 309 4.06 -28.87 -9.71
C ASP A 309 3.17 -28.69 -10.94
N GLU A 310 2.11 -27.88 -10.81
CA GLU A 310 1.22 -27.44 -11.88
C GLU A 310 0.87 -25.96 -11.68
N PHE A 311 0.69 -25.22 -12.78
CA PHE A 311 0.32 -23.81 -12.74
C PHE A 311 -0.83 -23.54 -13.72
N PHE A 312 -1.83 -22.80 -13.27
CA PHE A 312 -2.94 -22.34 -14.09
C PHE A 312 -2.99 -20.81 -14.09
N GLN A 313 -3.14 -20.24 -15.27
CA GLN A 313 -3.50 -18.83 -15.37
C GLN A 313 -4.93 -18.65 -14.85
N LEU A 314 -5.14 -17.64 -14.02
CA LEU A 314 -6.47 -17.29 -13.53
C LEU A 314 -7.36 -16.85 -14.70
N GLU A 315 -8.51 -17.50 -14.86
CA GLU A 315 -9.49 -17.17 -15.89
C GLU A 315 -10.73 -16.51 -15.28
N GLY A 316 -11.41 -15.67 -16.06
CA GLY A 316 -12.65 -15.00 -15.67
C GLY A 316 -12.61 -13.48 -15.84
N ASP A 317 -13.62 -12.94 -16.53
CA ASP A 317 -13.75 -11.50 -16.80
C ASP A 317 -14.33 -10.76 -15.59
N THR A 318 -15.14 -11.46 -14.78
CA THR A 318 -15.74 -10.92 -13.55
C THR A 318 -15.11 -11.55 -12.31
N MET A 319 -15.24 -10.86 -11.16
CA MET A 319 -14.79 -11.39 -9.86
C MET A 319 -15.43 -12.75 -9.55
N PHE A 320 -16.73 -12.92 -9.81
CA PHE A 320 -17.44 -14.16 -9.54
C PHE A 320 -16.93 -15.33 -10.39
N GLN A 321 -16.69 -15.10 -11.69
CA GLN A 321 -16.11 -16.12 -12.58
C GLN A 321 -14.71 -16.55 -12.14
N ARG A 322 -13.88 -15.60 -11.68
CA ARG A 322 -12.55 -15.90 -11.13
C ARG A 322 -12.63 -16.79 -9.89
N LEU A 323 -13.58 -16.50 -8.99
CA LEU A 323 -13.81 -17.32 -7.80
C LEU A 323 -14.36 -18.70 -8.16
N GLU A 324 -15.26 -18.82 -9.15
CA GLU A 324 -15.74 -20.10 -9.65
C GLU A 324 -14.61 -20.93 -10.26
N PHE A 325 -13.70 -20.31 -11.01
CA PHE A 325 -12.50 -20.97 -11.53
C PHE A 325 -11.63 -21.51 -10.39
N ILE A 326 -11.34 -20.69 -9.37
CA ILE A 326 -10.55 -21.09 -8.20
C ILE A 326 -11.25 -22.24 -7.45
N ARG A 327 -12.56 -22.14 -7.23
CA ARG A 327 -13.39 -23.18 -6.59
C ARG A 327 -13.37 -24.48 -7.39
N GLY A 328 -13.56 -24.40 -8.71
CA GLY A 328 -13.51 -25.54 -9.61
C GLY A 328 -12.17 -26.26 -9.56
N LYS A 329 -11.05 -25.53 -9.52
CA LYS A 329 -9.72 -26.13 -9.32
C LYS A 329 -9.57 -26.76 -7.93
N CYS A 330 -10.08 -26.12 -6.88
CA CYS A 330 -10.09 -26.71 -5.55
C CYS A 330 -10.93 -28.01 -5.48
N GLU A 331 -12.05 -28.08 -6.20
CA GLU A 331 -12.89 -29.28 -6.31
C GLU A 331 -12.22 -30.39 -7.14
N GLU A 332 -11.75 -30.07 -8.35
CA GLU A 332 -11.09 -31.00 -9.27
C GLU A 332 -9.92 -31.74 -8.59
N TYR A 333 -9.17 -31.02 -7.77
CA TYR A 333 -8.00 -31.57 -7.07
C TYR A 333 -8.30 -32.07 -5.66
N GLY A 334 -9.52 -31.83 -5.13
CA GLY A 334 -9.87 -32.11 -3.74
C GLY A 334 -8.91 -31.47 -2.75
N ALA A 335 -8.72 -30.13 -2.87
CA ALA A 335 -7.70 -29.40 -2.13
C ALA A 335 -7.77 -29.65 -0.62
N ALA A 336 -6.62 -29.96 -0.02
CA ALA A 336 -6.45 -30.14 1.42
C ALA A 336 -6.03 -28.83 2.10
N VAL A 337 -5.27 -27.99 1.40
CA VAL A 337 -4.85 -26.66 1.83
C VAL A 337 -5.13 -25.66 0.71
N PHE A 338 -5.72 -24.52 1.05
CA PHE A 338 -5.76 -23.33 0.21
C PHE A 338 -4.84 -22.28 0.83
N TYR A 339 -3.86 -21.80 0.08
CA TYR A 339 -2.80 -20.94 0.59
C TYR A 339 -2.63 -19.67 -0.26
N MET A 340 -2.43 -18.54 0.39
CA MET A 340 -2.11 -17.27 -0.27
C MET A 340 -0.85 -16.67 0.38
N PRO A 341 0.32 -16.64 -0.29
CA PRO A 341 1.54 -16.07 0.29
C PRO A 341 1.45 -14.54 0.45
N SER A 342 0.49 -13.90 -0.23
CA SER A 342 0.13 -12.49 -0.08
C SER A 342 -1.37 -12.36 -0.26
N ILE A 343 -1.96 -11.43 0.49
CA ILE A 343 -3.37 -11.05 0.38
C ILE A 343 -3.52 -9.55 0.60
N GLY A 344 -4.31 -8.90 -0.25
CA GLY A 344 -4.69 -7.49 -0.09
C GLY A 344 -4.32 -6.62 -1.29
N MET A 345 -3.33 -7.02 -2.09
CA MET A 345 -2.89 -6.23 -3.25
C MET A 345 -3.82 -6.40 -4.47
N ASP A 346 -4.44 -7.58 -4.60
CA ASP A 346 -5.49 -7.88 -5.60
C ASP A 346 -6.83 -8.15 -4.90
N LEU A 347 -7.92 -7.64 -5.45
CA LEU A 347 -9.27 -7.91 -4.94
C LEU A 347 -9.59 -9.42 -4.90
N THR A 348 -9.05 -10.20 -5.83
CA THR A 348 -9.35 -11.63 -5.97
C THR A 348 -8.94 -12.42 -4.73
N THR A 349 -7.79 -12.09 -4.12
CA THR A 349 -7.32 -12.77 -2.89
C THR A 349 -8.19 -12.41 -1.70
N ILE A 350 -8.61 -11.14 -1.59
CA ILE A 350 -9.54 -10.66 -0.55
C ILE A 350 -10.90 -11.36 -0.68
N PHE A 351 -11.43 -11.49 -1.90
CA PHE A 351 -12.70 -12.19 -2.11
C PHE A 351 -12.58 -13.68 -1.82
N ALA A 352 -11.52 -14.34 -2.30
CA ALA A 352 -11.27 -15.75 -2.02
C ALA A 352 -11.12 -16.03 -0.51
N SER A 353 -10.53 -15.11 0.26
CA SER A 353 -10.42 -15.23 1.72
C SER A 353 -11.74 -15.13 2.46
N ASN A 354 -12.85 -14.83 1.78
CA ASN A 354 -14.21 -14.81 2.35
C ASN A 354 -15.04 -16.03 1.92
N THR A 355 -14.36 -17.11 1.50
CA THR A 355 -14.96 -18.34 0.99
C THR A 355 -14.29 -19.57 1.58
N ARG A 356 -15.01 -20.71 1.60
CA ARG A 356 -14.46 -22.00 2.01
C ARG A 356 -14.12 -22.84 0.77
N LEU A 357 -12.84 -22.92 0.46
CA LEU A 357 -12.25 -23.63 -0.69
C LEU A 357 -11.49 -24.89 -0.27
N ALA A 358 -10.94 -24.93 0.94
CA ALA A 358 -10.25 -26.07 1.53
C ALA A 358 -10.49 -26.14 3.05
N PRO A 359 -10.32 -27.32 3.70
CA PRO A 359 -10.57 -27.45 5.14
C PRO A 359 -9.50 -26.75 5.99
N ILE A 360 -8.32 -26.48 5.40
CA ILE A 360 -7.30 -25.63 5.99
C ILE A 360 -7.03 -24.51 4.99
N GLN A 361 -7.23 -23.27 5.43
CA GLN A 361 -6.89 -22.08 4.68
C GLN A 361 -5.90 -21.25 5.47
N ALA A 362 -4.82 -20.86 4.81
CA ALA A 362 -3.75 -20.11 5.43
C ALA A 362 -3.28 -18.98 4.52
N ILE A 363 -2.78 -17.92 5.13
CA ILE A 363 -2.06 -16.86 4.44
C ILE A 363 -0.61 -16.78 4.92
N ALA A 364 0.23 -16.04 4.21
CA ALA A 364 1.45 -15.49 4.76
C ALA A 364 1.49 -13.98 4.59
N LEU A 365 2.55 -13.37 5.09
CA LEU A 365 2.62 -11.93 5.32
C LEU A 365 3.33 -11.18 4.19
N GLY A 366 2.97 -11.51 2.93
CA GLY A 366 3.35 -10.72 1.77
C GLY A 366 2.92 -9.26 1.90
N HIS A 367 1.65 -9.05 2.28
CA HIS A 367 1.17 -7.84 2.94
C HIS A 367 1.02 -8.15 4.45
N PRO A 368 1.89 -7.62 5.33
CA PRO A 368 2.01 -8.03 6.73
C PRO A 368 0.92 -7.44 7.65
N ALA A 369 -0.30 -7.93 7.51
CA ALA A 369 -1.42 -7.58 8.37
C ALA A 369 -2.45 -8.70 8.45
N THR A 370 -3.12 -8.80 9.60
CA THR A 370 -4.28 -9.68 9.83
C THR A 370 -5.35 -9.55 8.76
N THR A 371 -6.06 -10.64 8.45
CA THR A 371 -7.16 -10.62 7.49
C THR A 371 -8.50 -10.25 8.13
N HIS A 372 -8.70 -10.56 9.41
CA HIS A 372 -10.00 -10.52 10.08
C HIS A 372 -11.10 -11.28 9.30
N SER A 373 -10.75 -12.42 8.72
CA SER A 373 -11.70 -13.33 8.06
C SER A 373 -11.86 -14.62 8.85
N ASP A 374 -13.10 -15.00 9.11
CA ASP A 374 -13.46 -16.28 9.76
C ASP A 374 -13.12 -17.50 8.90
N PHE A 375 -12.76 -17.30 7.63
CA PHE A 375 -12.43 -18.37 6.69
C PHE A 375 -10.94 -18.67 6.61
N ILE A 376 -10.07 -17.88 7.25
CA ILE A 376 -8.63 -18.12 7.30
C ILE A 376 -8.25 -18.59 8.70
N GLU A 377 -7.77 -19.82 8.82
CA GLU A 377 -7.42 -20.38 10.12
C GLU A 377 -6.03 -19.94 10.59
N TYR A 378 -5.08 -19.81 9.66
CA TYR A 378 -3.67 -19.71 9.99
C TYR A 378 -2.93 -18.62 9.22
N VAL A 379 -1.94 -18.04 9.89
CA VAL A 379 -0.93 -17.17 9.29
C VAL A 379 0.43 -17.86 9.41
N ILE A 380 1.11 -18.07 8.29
CA ILE A 380 2.50 -18.53 8.26
C ILE A 380 3.41 -17.30 8.44
N VAL A 381 4.27 -17.34 9.45
CA VAL A 381 5.17 -16.23 9.80
C VAL A 381 6.44 -16.75 10.47
N GLU A 382 7.57 -16.09 10.24
CA GLU A 382 8.80 -16.37 10.98
C GLU A 382 8.68 -15.96 12.46
N ASP A 383 9.15 -16.82 13.37
CA ASP A 383 8.95 -16.69 14.82
C ASP A 383 9.48 -15.38 15.41
N ASP A 384 10.60 -14.88 14.89
CA ASP A 384 11.27 -13.66 15.32
C ASP A 384 10.80 -12.38 14.60
N TYR A 385 9.72 -12.46 13.80
CA TYR A 385 9.03 -11.30 13.21
C TYR A 385 7.69 -10.98 13.87
N VAL A 386 7.28 -11.77 14.86
CA VAL A 386 6.01 -11.56 15.57
C VAL A 386 6.27 -10.76 16.84
N GLY A 387 5.66 -9.57 16.93
CA GLY A 387 5.53 -8.83 18.17
C GLY A 387 4.46 -9.48 19.06
N SER A 388 3.22 -9.00 18.96
CA SER A 388 2.07 -9.55 19.68
C SER A 388 1.21 -10.45 18.78
N GLU A 389 0.77 -11.59 19.32
CA GLU A 389 -0.19 -12.46 18.62
C GLU A 389 -1.61 -11.84 18.61
N ASP A 390 -1.91 -10.93 19.54
CA ASP A 390 -3.22 -10.26 19.65
C ASP A 390 -3.54 -9.35 18.45
N CYS A 391 -2.52 -9.00 17.64
CA CYS A 391 -2.70 -8.29 16.38
C CYS A 391 -3.39 -9.14 15.30
N PHE A 392 -3.49 -10.47 15.49
CA PHE A 392 -4.04 -11.39 14.51
C PHE A 392 -5.34 -12.03 15.00
N SER A 393 -6.29 -12.21 14.08
CA SER A 393 -7.50 -13.01 14.33
C SER A 393 -7.25 -14.51 14.13
N GLU A 394 -6.28 -14.81 13.28
CA GLU A 394 -5.86 -16.14 12.88
C GLU A 394 -4.88 -16.72 13.91
N THR A 395 -4.80 -18.04 14.00
CA THR A 395 -3.74 -18.66 14.81
C THR A 395 -2.41 -18.57 14.07
N LEU A 396 -1.38 -18.02 14.70
CA LEU A 396 -0.06 -17.94 14.08
C LEU A 396 0.63 -19.33 14.04
N LEU A 397 1.11 -19.69 12.86
CA LEU A 397 2.03 -20.81 12.67
C LEU A 397 3.45 -20.25 12.58
N ARG A 398 4.02 -19.97 13.75
CA ARG A 398 5.37 -19.42 13.94
C ARG A 398 6.41 -20.47 13.53
N LEU A 399 7.05 -20.23 12.39
CA LEU A 399 8.10 -21.10 11.86
C LEU A 399 9.47 -20.68 12.39
N PRO A 400 10.45 -21.59 12.49
CA PRO A 400 11.82 -21.22 12.83
C PRO A 400 12.32 -20.05 11.96
N LYS A 401 13.13 -19.16 12.54
CA LYS A 401 13.60 -17.95 11.86
C LYS A 401 14.29 -18.18 10.50
N ASP A 402 14.87 -19.36 10.28
CA ASP A 402 15.52 -19.72 9.02
C ASP A 402 14.60 -20.54 8.07
N ALA A 403 13.30 -20.65 8.37
CA ALA A 403 12.36 -21.48 7.62
C ALA A 403 11.89 -20.86 6.30
N LEU A 404 12.11 -19.56 6.09
CA LEU A 404 11.82 -18.85 4.85
C LEU A 404 13.12 -18.21 4.33
N PRO A 405 14.09 -19.01 3.83
CA PRO A 405 15.30 -18.44 3.27
C PRO A 405 14.96 -17.62 2.03
N TYR A 406 15.49 -16.40 1.95
CA TYR A 406 15.21 -15.48 0.87
C TYR A 406 15.97 -15.85 -0.41
N VAL A 407 15.40 -15.46 -1.55
CA VAL A 407 16.10 -15.45 -2.84
C VAL A 407 16.73 -14.06 -3.01
N PRO A 408 18.05 -13.95 -3.25
CA PRO A 408 18.67 -12.68 -3.58
C PRO A 408 18.01 -12.01 -4.79
N SER A 409 17.95 -10.68 -4.80
CA SER A 409 17.52 -9.96 -6.00
C SER A 409 18.50 -10.23 -7.14
N ALA A 410 17.99 -10.52 -8.34
CA ALA A 410 18.82 -10.60 -9.56
C ALA A 410 19.52 -9.27 -9.89
N LEU A 411 19.02 -8.17 -9.32
CA LEU A 411 19.59 -6.83 -9.50
C LEU A 411 20.58 -6.44 -8.39
N ALA A 412 20.81 -7.31 -7.40
CA ALA A 412 21.79 -7.04 -6.35
C ALA A 412 23.20 -6.90 -6.97
N PRO A 413 24.00 -5.91 -6.55
CA PRO A 413 25.33 -5.70 -7.10
C PRO A 413 26.27 -6.87 -6.74
N GLU A 414 27.04 -7.36 -7.70
CA GLU A 414 28.03 -8.43 -7.46
C GLU A 414 29.18 -7.98 -6.56
N LYS A 415 29.51 -6.68 -6.62
CA LYS A 415 30.54 -6.03 -5.81
C LYS A 415 30.03 -4.66 -5.38
N VAL A 416 30.37 -4.29 -4.15
CA VAL A 416 30.11 -2.97 -3.59
C VAL A 416 31.44 -2.32 -3.26
N ASP A 417 31.64 -1.11 -3.75
CA ASP A 417 32.71 -0.24 -3.26
C ASP A 417 32.18 0.48 -2.02
N TYR A 418 32.80 0.27 -0.86
CA TYR A 418 32.25 0.81 0.39
C TYR A 418 32.79 2.21 0.66
N LEU A 419 31.93 3.22 0.59
CA LEU A 419 32.30 4.60 0.92
C LEU A 419 32.29 4.84 2.44
N PHE A 420 33.47 5.08 3.03
CA PHE A 420 33.65 5.49 4.43
C PHE A 420 34.06 6.97 4.50
N ARG A 421 33.18 7.82 5.01
CA ARG A 421 33.49 9.23 5.30
C ARG A 421 33.84 9.35 6.78
N GLU A 422 35.11 9.64 7.09
CA GLU A 422 35.63 9.57 8.47
C GLU A 422 34.97 10.61 9.39
N GLU A 423 34.99 11.89 9.02
CA GLU A 423 34.38 12.99 9.80
C GLU A 423 33.68 13.97 8.83
N PRO A 424 32.52 13.59 8.27
CA PRO A 424 31.85 14.43 7.28
C PRO A 424 31.25 15.68 7.93
N GLU A 425 31.36 16.83 7.26
CA GLU A 425 30.71 18.08 7.68
C GLU A 425 29.18 17.92 7.78
N VAL A 426 28.61 17.12 6.86
CA VAL A 426 27.19 16.77 6.82
C VAL A 426 27.03 15.26 6.85
N VAL A 427 26.30 14.77 7.85
CA VAL A 427 25.91 13.36 7.92
C VAL A 427 24.73 13.14 7.00
N ASN A 428 24.93 12.37 5.94
CA ASN A 428 23.86 12.02 5.00
C ASN A 428 23.09 10.82 5.53
N ILE A 429 21.78 10.97 5.70
CA ILE A 429 20.90 9.96 6.29
C ILE A 429 19.93 9.46 5.20
N GLY A 430 20.07 8.20 4.80
CA GLY A 430 19.22 7.58 3.79
C GLY A 430 17.89 7.09 4.35
N ILE A 431 16.80 7.32 3.63
CA ILE A 431 15.47 6.81 3.97
C ILE A 431 14.91 6.10 2.75
N ALA A 432 14.78 4.78 2.85
CA ALA A 432 14.09 3.97 1.85
C ALA A 432 12.62 3.81 2.27
N ALA A 433 11.69 4.36 1.49
CA ALA A 433 10.27 4.33 1.83
C ALA A 433 9.40 4.32 0.57
N THR A 434 8.25 3.64 0.62
CA THR A 434 7.12 3.95 -0.27
C THR A 434 6.34 5.13 0.30
N THR A 435 5.56 5.81 -0.53
CA THR A 435 4.76 6.98 -0.09
C THR A 435 3.78 6.64 1.04
N MET A 436 3.24 5.43 1.09
CA MET A 436 2.30 4.99 2.15
C MET A 436 2.92 4.96 3.54
N LYS A 437 4.26 4.81 3.64
CA LYS A 437 4.97 4.75 4.93
C LYS A 437 5.22 6.14 5.52
N LEU A 438 5.09 7.19 4.71
CA LEU A 438 5.29 8.56 5.16
C LEU A 438 4.06 9.04 5.93
N ASN A 439 4.28 9.61 7.10
CA ASN A 439 3.23 10.08 7.99
C ASN A 439 3.75 11.23 8.88
N PRO A 440 2.84 12.00 9.53
CA PRO A 440 3.24 13.18 10.29
C PRO A 440 4.19 12.86 11.44
N THR A 441 3.94 11.76 12.15
CA THR A 441 4.74 11.33 13.31
C THR A 441 6.18 11.02 12.90
N PHE A 442 6.37 10.26 11.82
CA PHE A 442 7.71 9.95 11.32
C PHE A 442 8.46 11.20 10.87
N LEU A 443 7.82 12.08 10.10
CA LEU A 443 8.48 13.32 9.63
C LEU A 443 8.79 14.29 10.77
N GLU A 444 7.90 14.41 11.76
CA GLU A 444 8.17 15.19 12.96
C GLU A 444 9.35 14.62 13.77
N THR A 445 9.45 13.29 13.84
CA THR A 445 10.58 12.60 14.47
C THR A 445 11.90 12.96 13.77
N LEU A 446 11.93 12.96 12.44
CA LEU A 446 13.10 13.37 11.66
C LEU A 446 13.47 14.84 11.86
N ARG A 447 12.46 15.72 11.96
CA ARG A 447 12.66 17.15 12.29
C ARG A 447 13.33 17.29 13.66
N ILE A 448 12.85 16.56 14.66
CA ILE A 448 13.44 16.57 16.01
C ILE A 448 14.88 16.04 15.99
N ILE A 449 15.18 14.98 15.23
CA ILE A 449 16.56 14.48 15.05
C ILE A 449 17.46 15.57 14.45
N ARG A 450 16.99 16.26 13.40
CA ARG A 450 17.71 17.37 12.77
C ARG A 450 18.02 18.48 13.77
N ASP A 451 17.01 18.87 14.56
CA ASP A 451 17.12 19.98 15.51
C ASP A 451 18.01 19.63 16.73
N LYS A 452 17.99 18.36 17.18
CA LYS A 452 18.75 17.90 18.36
C LYS A 452 20.21 17.56 18.05
N ALA A 453 20.51 17.07 16.84
CA ALA A 453 21.86 16.65 16.50
C ALA A 453 22.84 17.85 16.50
N LYS A 454 24.00 17.68 17.12
CA LYS A 454 25.08 18.68 17.13
C LYS A 454 25.89 18.70 15.84
N VAL A 455 25.66 17.74 14.96
CA VAL A 455 26.23 17.66 13.62
C VAL A 455 25.15 18.02 12.60
N LYS A 456 25.55 18.65 11.48
CA LYS A 456 24.61 18.91 10.39
C LYS A 456 24.19 17.59 9.76
N VAL A 457 22.89 17.39 9.57
CA VAL A 457 22.33 16.20 8.91
C VAL A 457 21.60 16.59 7.63
N HIS A 458 21.61 15.69 6.65
CA HIS A 458 20.82 15.82 5.42
C HIS A 458 20.13 14.51 5.07
N PHE A 459 18.80 14.54 4.94
CA PHE A 459 18.01 13.35 4.66
C PHE A 459 17.86 13.12 3.16
N HIS A 460 18.20 11.92 2.69
CA HIS A 460 17.98 11.49 1.31
C HIS A 460 16.85 10.47 1.26
N PHE A 461 15.66 10.90 0.85
CA PHE A 461 14.51 10.01 0.69
C PHE A 461 14.56 9.35 -0.69
N ALA A 462 14.83 8.06 -0.73
CA ALA A 462 14.80 7.24 -1.93
C ALA A 462 13.40 6.61 -2.05
N LEU A 463 12.49 7.30 -2.75
CA LEU A 463 11.05 7.04 -2.65
C LEU A 463 10.55 6.03 -3.70
N GLY A 464 10.00 4.91 -3.23
CA GLY A 464 9.14 4.05 -4.02
C GLY A 464 7.77 4.69 -4.26
N GLN A 465 7.18 4.50 -5.44
CA GLN A 465 5.83 4.99 -5.80
C GLN A 465 5.63 6.52 -5.74
N SER A 466 6.71 7.30 -5.69
CA SER A 466 6.66 8.76 -5.82
C SER A 466 7.05 9.16 -7.25
N PHE A 467 6.09 9.25 -8.16
CA PHE A 467 6.30 9.71 -9.54
C PHE A 467 5.04 10.40 -10.07
N GLY A 468 5.15 11.01 -11.26
CA GLY A 468 4.05 11.75 -11.88
C GLY A 468 3.49 12.83 -10.95
N ILE A 469 2.17 12.98 -10.94
CA ILE A 469 1.48 14.00 -10.11
C ILE A 469 1.59 13.76 -8.61
N THR A 470 2.07 12.60 -8.15
CA THR A 470 2.28 12.31 -6.72
C THR A 470 3.53 13.00 -6.18
N HIS A 471 4.58 13.11 -7.01
CA HIS A 471 5.90 13.53 -6.54
C HIS A 471 5.97 14.97 -6.01
N PRO A 472 5.41 16.00 -6.70
CA PRO A 472 5.49 17.37 -6.21
C PRO A 472 4.86 17.56 -4.83
N TYR A 473 3.71 16.92 -4.58
CA TYR A 473 3.02 16.96 -3.29
C TYR A 473 3.80 16.24 -2.18
N VAL A 474 4.37 15.06 -2.46
CA VAL A 474 5.22 14.35 -1.48
C VAL A 474 6.48 15.15 -1.14
N LYS A 475 7.13 15.74 -2.15
CA LYS A 475 8.30 16.60 -1.97
C LYS A 475 7.96 17.82 -1.12
N TRP A 476 6.87 18.52 -1.43
CA TRP A 476 6.39 19.65 -0.64
C TRP A 476 6.14 19.24 0.82
N PHE A 477 5.47 18.11 1.06
CA PHE A 477 5.23 17.60 2.41
C PHE A 477 6.54 17.39 3.19
N ILE A 478 7.56 16.78 2.58
CA ILE A 478 8.87 16.58 3.23
C ILE A 478 9.54 17.93 3.53
N GLU A 479 9.51 18.86 2.57
CA GLU A 479 10.09 20.21 2.71
C GLU A 479 9.44 21.02 3.83
N GLN A 480 8.13 20.84 4.09
CA GLN A 480 7.45 21.52 5.21
C GLN A 480 8.05 21.17 6.58
N TYR A 481 8.59 19.96 6.76
CA TYR A 481 9.21 19.54 8.02
C TYR A 481 10.71 19.83 8.05
N LEU A 482 11.41 19.59 6.94
CA LEU A 482 12.87 19.48 6.93
C LEU A 482 13.57 20.62 6.17
N GLY A 483 12.85 21.40 5.36
CA GLY A 483 13.40 22.45 4.52
C GLY A 483 14.62 21.99 3.73
N ASP A 484 15.68 22.79 3.74
CA ASP A 484 16.94 22.51 3.04
C ASP A 484 17.73 21.31 3.61
N SER A 485 17.26 20.69 4.70
CA SER A 485 17.90 19.51 5.31
C SER A 485 17.43 18.19 4.69
N ALA A 486 16.69 18.22 3.57
CA ALA A 486 16.21 17.02 2.91
C ALA A 486 16.27 17.12 1.37
N THR A 487 16.35 15.95 0.73
CA THR A 487 16.12 15.79 -0.70
C THR A 487 15.19 14.61 -0.92
N ALA A 488 14.03 14.87 -1.52
CA ALA A 488 13.07 13.86 -1.94
C ALA A 488 13.38 13.41 -3.36
N HIS A 489 13.99 12.22 -3.52
CA HIS A 489 14.25 11.64 -4.83
C HIS A 489 13.00 10.95 -5.33
N ALA A 490 12.58 11.24 -6.56
CA ALA A 490 11.50 10.53 -7.22
C ALA A 490 11.82 9.04 -7.39
N HIS A 491 10.80 8.25 -7.73
CA HIS A 491 10.97 6.84 -8.04
C HIS A 491 12.04 6.66 -9.11
N ALA A 492 13.00 5.79 -8.81
CA ALA A 492 14.14 5.53 -9.67
C ALA A 492 14.35 4.02 -9.83
N PRO A 493 14.93 3.58 -10.97
CA PRO A 493 15.39 2.21 -11.12
C PRO A 493 16.33 1.79 -9.99
N TYR A 494 16.33 0.49 -9.66
CA TYR A 494 17.02 -0.04 -8.48
C TYR A 494 18.50 0.36 -8.36
N HIS A 495 19.25 0.43 -9.47
CA HIS A 495 20.65 0.86 -9.46
C HIS A 495 20.83 2.34 -9.08
N GLN A 496 19.92 3.23 -9.50
CA GLN A 496 19.93 4.65 -9.12
C GLN A 496 19.49 4.81 -7.67
N TYR A 497 18.47 4.05 -7.25
CA TYR A 497 18.08 3.94 -5.84
C TYR A 497 19.27 3.55 -4.94
N LEU A 498 20.02 2.50 -5.29
CA LEU A 498 21.22 2.11 -4.55
C LEU A 498 22.31 3.19 -4.61
N SER A 499 22.45 3.89 -5.73
CA SER A 499 23.42 4.98 -5.87
C SER A 499 23.13 6.14 -4.92
N ILE A 500 21.86 6.46 -4.69
CA ILE A 500 21.44 7.47 -3.70
C ILE A 500 21.85 7.03 -2.29
N LEU A 501 21.48 5.81 -1.90
CA LEU A 501 21.78 5.29 -0.57
C LEU A 501 23.28 5.10 -0.33
N HIS A 502 24.04 4.74 -1.37
CA HIS A 502 25.49 4.58 -1.32
C HIS A 502 26.22 5.87 -0.89
N GLN A 503 25.64 7.05 -1.14
CA GLN A 503 26.19 8.35 -0.73
C GLN A 503 25.82 8.74 0.72
N CYS A 504 25.11 7.87 1.43
CA CYS A 504 24.71 8.09 2.83
C CYS A 504 25.72 7.51 3.81
N ASP A 505 25.73 8.00 5.06
CA ASP A 505 26.56 7.45 6.14
C ASP A 505 25.80 6.47 7.04
N MET A 506 24.50 6.65 7.12
CA MET A 506 23.57 5.84 7.90
C MET A 506 22.17 5.88 7.28
N MET A 507 21.28 5.03 7.76
CA MET A 507 19.87 5.01 7.35
C MET A 507 18.93 5.11 8.54
N LEU A 508 17.68 5.50 8.26
CA LEU A 508 16.59 5.57 9.22
C LEU A 508 15.35 4.92 8.61
N ASN A 509 14.77 3.96 9.33
CA ASN A 509 13.60 3.23 8.84
C ASN A 509 12.29 3.95 9.21
N PRO A 510 11.30 3.99 8.29
CA PRO A 510 9.95 4.47 8.60
C PRO A 510 9.28 3.65 9.70
N PHE A 511 8.29 4.24 10.37
CA PHE A 511 7.38 3.54 11.29
C PHE A 511 5.98 4.21 11.24
N PRO A 512 4.88 3.48 11.55
CA PRO A 512 4.84 2.14 12.15
C PRO A 512 5.15 1.04 11.12
N PHE A 513 4.89 1.27 9.83
CA PHE A 513 5.19 0.28 8.82
C PHE A 513 6.67 0.33 8.41
N GLY A 514 7.47 -0.57 8.99
CA GLY A 514 8.91 -0.69 8.83
C GLY A 514 9.38 -1.27 7.49
N ASN A 515 10.66 -1.64 7.41
CA ASN A 515 11.31 -2.04 6.18
C ASN A 515 11.71 -3.52 6.17
N THR A 516 11.78 -4.08 4.95
CA THR A 516 12.36 -5.41 4.71
C THR A 516 13.47 -5.29 3.68
N ASN A 517 13.13 -4.95 2.43
CA ASN A 517 14.11 -4.78 1.35
C ASN A 517 15.11 -3.66 1.68
N GLY A 518 14.64 -2.53 2.22
CA GLY A 518 15.52 -1.43 2.60
C GLY A 518 16.60 -1.81 3.62
N ILE A 519 16.33 -2.77 4.52
CA ILE A 519 17.32 -3.27 5.48
C ILE A 519 18.36 -4.16 4.78
N ILE A 520 17.90 -5.02 3.86
CA ILE A 520 18.78 -5.84 3.04
C ILE A 520 19.69 -4.95 2.19
N ASP A 521 19.15 -3.90 1.59
CA ASP A 521 19.88 -2.93 0.77
C ASP A 521 20.87 -2.11 1.63
N MET A 522 20.47 -1.68 2.83
CA MET A 522 21.33 -1.00 3.80
C MET A 522 22.57 -1.85 4.11
N VAL A 523 22.38 -3.11 4.49
CA VAL A 523 23.51 -3.99 4.84
C VAL A 523 24.33 -4.38 3.60
N THR A 524 23.69 -4.50 2.43
CA THR A 524 24.40 -4.74 1.15
C THR A 524 25.41 -3.62 0.88
N LEU A 525 25.01 -2.37 1.14
CA LEU A 525 25.86 -1.17 1.03
C LEU A 525 26.80 -0.97 2.23
N GLY A 526 26.83 -1.90 3.19
CA GLY A 526 27.66 -1.80 4.39
C GLY A 526 27.28 -0.62 5.29
N LEU A 527 26.02 -0.19 5.23
CA LEU A 527 25.45 0.87 6.06
C LEU A 527 24.86 0.30 7.36
N VAL A 528 24.61 1.21 8.30
CA VAL A 528 23.92 0.97 9.57
C VAL A 528 22.81 1.99 9.72
N GLY A 529 21.82 1.68 10.55
CA GLY A 529 20.69 2.57 10.76
C GLY A 529 19.94 2.25 12.04
N VAL A 530 18.88 3.02 12.29
CA VAL A 530 17.98 2.84 13.43
C VAL A 530 16.60 2.46 12.91
N CYS A 531 15.94 1.55 13.62
CA CYS A 531 14.54 1.19 13.41
C CYS A 531 13.73 1.33 14.70
N LYS A 532 12.41 1.35 14.59
CA LYS A 532 11.49 1.27 15.73
C LYS A 532 10.70 -0.04 15.62
N THR A 533 10.66 -0.80 16.71
CA THR A 533 9.84 -2.02 16.81
C THR A 533 8.46 -1.73 17.42
N GLY A 534 7.57 -2.73 17.42
CA GLY A 534 6.22 -2.64 17.96
C GLY A 534 5.50 -3.98 17.98
N ASP A 535 4.20 -3.92 18.21
CA ASP A 535 3.35 -5.11 18.38
C ASP A 535 3.05 -5.80 17.04
N GLU A 536 2.82 -5.02 15.98
CA GLU A 536 2.49 -5.54 14.67
C GLU A 536 3.69 -6.19 13.98
N VAL A 537 3.46 -7.21 13.15
CA VAL A 537 4.55 -7.81 12.37
C VAL A 537 5.25 -6.77 11.46
N HIS A 538 4.50 -5.83 10.88
CA HIS A 538 5.11 -4.76 10.07
C HIS A 538 5.88 -3.71 10.89
N GLU A 539 5.74 -3.69 12.22
CA GLU A 539 6.61 -2.94 13.12
C GLU A 539 7.80 -3.80 13.58
N HIS A 540 7.58 -5.11 13.77
CA HIS A 540 8.53 -6.03 14.39
C HIS A 540 9.51 -6.72 13.42
N ILE A 541 9.22 -6.74 12.11
CA ILE A 541 10.13 -7.28 11.08
C ILE A 541 11.52 -6.64 11.17
N ASP A 542 11.58 -5.32 11.40
CA ASP A 542 12.84 -4.59 11.49
C ASP A 542 13.71 -5.11 12.63
N GLU A 543 13.13 -5.36 13.81
CA GLU A 543 13.82 -5.94 14.96
C GLU A 543 14.40 -7.32 14.64
N GLY A 544 13.57 -8.22 14.10
CA GLY A 544 14.01 -9.56 13.74
C GLY A 544 15.14 -9.53 12.70
N LEU A 545 15.02 -8.68 11.67
CA LEU A 545 16.06 -8.53 10.65
C LEU A 545 17.35 -7.93 11.22
N PHE A 546 17.26 -6.92 12.08
CA PHE A 546 18.43 -6.34 12.72
C PHE A 546 19.20 -7.39 13.53
N LYS A 547 18.47 -8.18 14.33
CA LYS A 547 19.05 -9.30 15.11
C LYS A 547 19.66 -10.37 14.21
N ARG A 548 18.99 -10.79 13.13
CA ARG A 548 19.53 -11.77 12.17
C ARG A 548 20.81 -11.29 11.47
N LEU A 549 20.92 -9.99 11.23
CA LEU A 549 22.05 -9.36 10.55
C LEU A 549 23.20 -8.98 11.50
N GLY A 550 23.03 -9.18 12.81
CA GLY A 550 24.05 -8.88 13.82
C GLY A 550 24.21 -7.40 14.11
N LEU A 551 23.17 -6.59 13.86
CA LEU A 551 23.11 -5.20 14.30
C LEU A 551 22.90 -5.16 15.82
N PRO A 552 23.56 -4.23 16.54
CA PRO A 552 23.42 -4.15 18.00
C PRO A 552 22.02 -3.71 18.41
N GLU A 553 21.53 -4.24 19.54
CA GLU A 553 20.17 -4.02 20.04
C GLU A 553 19.83 -2.55 20.28
N TRP A 554 20.80 -1.70 20.61
CA TRP A 554 20.55 -0.27 20.82
C TRP A 554 20.11 0.47 19.54
N LEU A 555 20.23 -0.14 18.35
CA LEU A 555 19.68 0.43 17.11
C LEU A 555 18.18 0.12 16.91
N ILE A 556 17.58 -0.63 17.83
CA ILE A 556 16.20 -1.09 17.80
C ILE A 556 15.43 -0.37 18.92
N ALA A 557 14.80 0.74 18.58
CA ALA A 557 14.08 1.57 19.54
C ALA A 557 12.68 1.02 19.85
N GLN A 558 12.26 1.13 21.11
CA GLN A 558 10.92 0.74 21.57
C GLN A 558 9.92 1.92 21.54
N SER A 559 10.43 3.15 21.60
CA SER A 559 9.63 4.38 21.55
C SER A 559 10.15 5.37 20.51
N VAL A 560 9.38 6.42 20.24
CA VAL A 560 9.80 7.51 19.35
C VAL A 560 10.96 8.29 19.98
N GLU A 561 10.96 8.47 21.30
CA GLU A 561 12.03 9.13 22.04
C GLU A 561 13.34 8.35 21.94
N GLU A 562 13.30 7.03 22.16
CA GLU A 562 14.47 6.17 22.00
C GLU A 562 14.97 6.19 20.55
N TYR A 563 14.06 6.18 19.57
CA TYR A 563 14.42 6.26 18.15
C TYR A 563 15.21 7.54 17.85
N ILE A 564 14.76 8.68 18.38
CA ILE A 564 15.46 9.97 18.26
C ILE A 564 16.84 9.90 18.89
N ASP A 565 16.94 9.41 20.13
CA ASP A 565 18.19 9.38 20.87
C ASP A 565 19.22 8.45 20.19
N CYS A 566 18.77 7.30 19.68
CA CYS A 566 19.61 6.38 18.92
C CYS A 566 20.07 6.98 17.59
N ALA A 567 19.17 7.67 16.87
CA ALA A 567 19.51 8.32 15.61
C ALA A 567 20.53 9.45 15.80
N VAL A 568 20.34 10.30 16.82
CA VAL A 568 21.27 11.38 17.18
C VAL A 568 22.63 10.81 17.59
N ARG A 569 22.65 9.78 18.45
CA ARG A 569 23.90 9.10 18.83
C ARG A 569 24.65 8.58 17.61
N LEU A 570 23.95 7.86 16.72
CA LEU A 570 24.57 7.28 15.54
C LEU A 570 25.07 8.36 14.57
N ALA A 571 24.40 9.51 14.48
CA ALA A 571 24.83 10.65 13.67
C ALA A 571 26.06 11.37 14.26
N GLU A 572 26.06 11.66 15.57
CA GLU A 572 27.14 12.40 16.24
C GLU A 572 28.42 11.55 16.41
N ASN A 573 28.30 10.26 16.70
CA ASN A 573 29.45 9.42 17.01
C ASN A 573 30.07 8.80 15.75
N HIS A 574 30.84 9.60 15.00
CA HIS A 574 31.42 9.18 13.71
C HIS A 574 32.27 7.90 13.80
N LYS A 575 33.15 7.81 14.80
CA LYS A 575 34.01 6.62 15.01
C LYS A 575 33.19 5.36 15.32
N GLU A 576 32.22 5.48 16.22
CA GLU A 576 31.31 4.38 16.58
C GLU A 576 30.54 3.89 15.35
N ARG A 577 29.97 4.81 14.57
CA ARG A 577 29.27 4.49 13.31
C ARG A 577 30.18 3.75 12.33
N LEU A 578 31.41 4.20 12.13
CA LEU A 578 32.35 3.56 11.21
C LEU A 578 32.82 2.20 11.69
N GLU A 579 33.05 2.03 12.99
CA GLU A 579 33.37 0.72 13.59
C GLU A 579 32.23 -0.28 13.40
N LEU A 580 30.98 0.14 13.61
CA LEU A 580 29.81 -0.69 13.34
C LEU A 580 29.67 -1.07 11.87
N ARG A 581 29.87 -0.11 10.94
CA ARG A 581 29.86 -0.40 9.50
C ARG A 581 30.95 -1.42 9.12
N ARG A 582 32.18 -1.23 9.60
CA ARG A 582 33.29 -2.18 9.39
C ARG A 582 32.96 -3.56 9.96
N HIS A 583 32.32 -3.62 11.13
CA HIS A 583 31.91 -4.88 11.75
C HIS A 583 30.91 -5.64 10.88
N ILE A 584 29.87 -4.98 10.39
CA ILE A 584 28.80 -5.62 9.60
C ILE A 584 29.30 -6.10 8.24
N ILE A 585 30.15 -5.30 7.58
CA ILE A 585 30.81 -5.72 6.33
C ILE A 585 31.65 -6.98 6.55
N LYS A 586 32.38 -7.06 7.67
CA LYS A 586 33.21 -8.21 8.01
C LYS A 586 32.39 -9.45 8.41
N SER A 587 31.31 -9.28 9.17
CA SER A 587 30.47 -10.39 9.65
C SER A 587 29.58 -10.98 8.55
N ASN A 588 29.18 -10.15 7.58
CA ASN A 588 28.40 -10.52 6.40
C ASN A 588 27.14 -11.35 6.73
N GLY A 589 26.33 -10.82 7.66
CA GLY A 589 25.07 -11.43 8.10
C GLY A 589 24.09 -11.74 6.96
N LEU A 590 24.17 -11.06 5.82
CA LEU A 590 23.27 -11.30 4.66
C LEU A 590 23.25 -12.76 4.20
N LYS A 591 24.38 -13.48 4.30
CA LYS A 591 24.44 -14.90 3.91
C LYS A 591 23.50 -15.79 4.71
N THR A 592 23.12 -15.38 5.92
CA THR A 592 22.19 -16.15 6.77
C THR A 592 20.75 -15.97 6.29
N LEU A 593 20.39 -14.85 5.66
CA LEU A 593 19.05 -14.64 5.12
C LEU A 593 18.77 -15.54 3.91
N PHE A 594 19.80 -15.93 3.16
CA PHE A 594 19.67 -16.72 1.93
C PHE A 594 19.87 -18.23 2.15
N LYS A 595 20.01 -18.67 3.40
CA LYS A 595 20.23 -20.08 3.77
C LYS A 595 19.38 -20.47 4.97
N GLY A 596 18.83 -21.67 4.94
CA GLY A 596 18.03 -22.21 6.04
C GLY A 596 17.38 -23.53 5.65
N ASP A 597 16.55 -24.09 6.54
CA ASP A 597 15.68 -25.23 6.22
C ASP A 597 14.29 -24.75 5.77
N PRO A 598 13.97 -24.70 4.46
CA PRO A 598 12.66 -24.25 3.99
C PRO A 598 11.51 -25.26 4.22
N SER A 599 11.79 -26.45 4.78
CA SER A 599 10.79 -27.51 4.93
C SER A 599 9.72 -27.36 6.04
N PRO A 600 9.85 -26.53 7.10
CA PRO A 600 8.88 -26.43 8.18
C PRO A 600 7.45 -26.13 7.74
N MET A 601 7.22 -25.19 6.81
CA MET A 601 5.87 -24.86 6.34
C MET A 601 5.11 -26.10 5.85
N GLY A 602 5.74 -26.90 4.97
CA GLY A 602 5.15 -28.13 4.46
C GLY A 602 4.99 -29.23 5.53
N LYS A 603 5.85 -29.28 6.56
CA LYS A 603 5.71 -30.23 7.67
C LYS A 603 4.52 -29.85 8.57
N VAL A 604 4.46 -28.61 9.02
CA VAL A 604 3.42 -28.10 9.93
C VAL A 604 2.03 -28.19 9.29
N LEU A 605 1.88 -27.75 8.03
CA LEU A 605 0.59 -27.85 7.34
C LEU A 605 0.17 -29.32 7.13
N LEU A 606 1.11 -30.23 6.87
CA LEU A 606 0.78 -31.66 6.74
C LEU A 606 0.28 -32.26 8.06
N GLU A 607 0.83 -31.83 9.20
CA GLU A 607 0.35 -32.25 10.51
C GLU A 607 -1.09 -31.79 10.75
N LYS A 608 -1.42 -30.54 10.40
CA LYS A 608 -2.79 -30.03 10.45
C LYS A 608 -3.72 -30.85 9.56
N VAL A 609 -3.31 -31.16 8.32
CA VAL A 609 -4.09 -32.01 7.40
C VAL A 609 -4.33 -33.41 7.98
N LYS A 610 -3.33 -34.02 8.62
CA LYS A 610 -3.46 -35.34 9.25
C LYS A 610 -4.37 -35.35 10.47
N ALA A 611 -4.54 -34.20 11.12
CA ALA A 611 -5.43 -34.04 12.27
C ALA A 611 -6.90 -33.82 11.89
N LEU A 612 -7.20 -33.58 10.60
CA LEU A 612 -8.57 -33.43 10.12
C LEU A 612 -9.37 -34.72 10.34
N LYS A 613 -10.59 -34.56 10.81
CA LYS A 613 -11.60 -35.62 10.93
C LYS A 613 -12.69 -35.32 9.91
N PHE A 614 -12.94 -36.26 9.00
CA PHE A 614 -14.02 -36.19 8.02
C PHE A 614 -15.17 -37.07 8.48
#